data_AF-A0A9N7RTZ3-F1
#
_entry.id   AF-A0A9N7RTZ3-F1
#
_cell.length_a   1.000
_cell.length_b   1.000
_cell.length_c   1.000
_cell.angle_alpha   90.00
_cell.angle_beta   90.00
_cell.angle_gamma   90.00
#
_symmetry.space_group_name_H-M   'P 1'
#
loop_
_entity.id
_entity.type
_entity.pdbx_description
1 polymer ?
#
loop_
_entity_poly.entity_id
_entity_poly.type
_entity_poly.pdbx_seq_one_letter_code
_entity_poly.pdbx_strand_id
1 'polypeptide(L)'
;MDAAFCDLNISTPQAFHGVARAVPGDPPPLDGARASKILRIQQLSLLGNGFPLGVIPFISPSPNHKELGSLALQSLIGKVCMGDWWVGLVGQFRPKKLLSSIKAEASTADPWQLPFLKNSAKHFLDKSLYKIGLCAQIALTSSSSLLFSTENHGEGKKRRTKAMLVHQLPDHDLTLEAAWPELFIDSKQNYWEVPESISLDCSSIVSDSGLRYRFGIYKNSGLPKAVDAPVDAQSPLALSPGLCAKAAFSIEKSKDLWRVIAKEEDDVIIKTKYHQIYRPSYDVRLKEPHLNISGIIGGYCESWLAGLKENRSRFGADVFGSANCSFQLGKFRNNFLDLTRIDARLDICSASALAKGLFSNPPQNDLSSPKLNFIFQQQVLGPIVFRVNSRFSLEHTSGRPEPKLEDVTYSLNYALRALRSGKVVAWYSPNRKEGMIELRLFEF
;
A
#
# COMPACT_ATOMS: atom_id res chain seq x y z
N MET A 1 13.24 -8.08 -4.17
CA MET A 1 12.38 -9.24 -4.45
C MET A 1 11.15 -8.72 -5.15
N ASP A 2 10.87 -9.22 -6.35
CA ASP A 2 9.74 -8.76 -7.11
C ASP A 2 8.44 -9.31 -6.52
N ALA A 3 7.39 -8.52 -6.61
CA ALA A 3 6.11 -8.76 -5.93
C ALA A 3 5.22 -9.78 -6.65
N ALA A 4 5.64 -10.31 -7.79
CA ALA A 4 4.84 -11.19 -8.63
C ALA A 4 4.42 -12.50 -7.91
N PHE A 5 5.04 -12.80 -6.76
CA PHE A 5 4.86 -14.08 -6.07
C PHE A 5 4.03 -14.05 -4.77
N CYS A 6 4.00 -12.93 -4.05
CA CYS A 6 3.45 -12.88 -2.69
C CYS A 6 2.42 -11.78 -2.51
N ASP A 7 1.50 -12.01 -1.58
CA ASP A 7 0.55 -11.03 -1.06
C ASP A 7 1.31 -9.82 -0.50
N LEU A 8 1.52 -8.81 -1.34
CA LEU A 8 2.05 -7.54 -0.88
C LEU A 8 0.96 -6.70 -0.28
N ASN A 9 1.28 -6.07 0.83
CA ASN A 9 0.42 -5.08 1.45
C ASN A 9 0.38 -3.82 0.57
N ILE A 10 -0.82 -3.53 0.06
CA ILE A 10 -1.18 -2.34 -0.70
C ILE A 10 -1.92 -1.39 0.21
N SER A 11 -1.52 -0.13 0.20
CA SER A 11 -2.18 0.93 0.94
C SER A 11 -3.59 1.14 0.39
N THR A 12 -4.60 1.06 1.26
CA THR A 12 -6.00 1.34 0.91
C THR A 12 -6.76 1.96 2.08
N PRO A 13 -7.61 2.96 1.84
CA PRO A 13 -8.53 3.49 2.84
C PRO A 13 -9.77 2.63 3.07
N GLN A 14 -9.98 1.54 2.32
CA GLN A 14 -11.17 0.69 2.47
C GLN A 14 -11.17 -0.11 3.77
N ALA A 15 -10.01 -0.65 4.13
CA ALA A 15 -9.77 -1.31 5.39
C ALA A 15 -9.33 -0.30 6.45
N PHE A 16 -9.76 -0.47 7.69
CA PHE A 16 -9.46 0.47 8.75
C PHE A 16 -7.97 0.45 9.14
N HIS A 17 -7.31 -0.70 8.93
CA HIS A 17 -5.87 -0.88 9.04
C HIS A 17 -5.06 -0.23 7.92
N GLY A 18 -5.71 0.36 6.92
CA GLY A 18 -5.03 1.06 5.83
C GLY A 18 -4.41 0.14 4.78
N VAL A 19 -4.71 -1.17 4.81
CA VAL A 19 -3.99 -2.18 4.02
C VAL A 19 -4.94 -3.22 3.42
N ALA A 20 -4.68 -3.60 2.17
CA ALA A 20 -5.24 -4.77 1.48
C ALA A 20 -4.08 -5.59 0.90
N ARG A 21 -4.32 -6.86 0.62
CA ARG A 21 -3.33 -7.74 -0.02
C ARG A 21 -3.46 -7.68 -1.54
N ALA A 22 -2.33 -7.60 -2.25
CA ALA A 22 -2.31 -7.87 -3.68
C ALA A 22 -2.74 -9.32 -3.92
N VAL A 23 -3.53 -9.58 -4.96
CA VAL A 23 -3.83 -10.95 -5.38
C VAL A 23 -2.52 -11.63 -5.79
N PRO A 24 -2.20 -12.82 -5.24
CA PRO A 24 -0.96 -13.49 -5.60
C PRO A 24 -0.97 -13.91 -7.07
N GLY A 25 0.16 -13.71 -7.75
CA GLY A 25 0.30 -13.91 -9.19
C GLY A 25 0.00 -12.66 -10.01
N ASP A 26 -0.49 -11.58 -9.40
CA ASP A 26 -0.58 -10.29 -10.07
C ASP A 26 0.76 -9.55 -10.03
N PRO A 27 0.99 -8.61 -10.99
CA PRO A 27 2.19 -7.80 -11.02
C PRO A 27 2.38 -7.01 -9.73
N PRO A 28 3.63 -6.61 -9.41
CA PRO A 28 3.91 -5.71 -8.31
C PRO A 28 2.96 -4.53 -8.25
N PRO A 29 2.47 -4.12 -7.07
CA PRO A 29 1.85 -2.81 -6.93
C PRO A 29 2.89 -1.71 -7.20
N LEU A 30 2.41 -0.55 -7.65
CA LEU A 30 3.24 0.63 -7.82
C LEU A 30 3.93 0.95 -6.49
N ASP A 31 5.18 1.40 -6.52
CA ASP A 31 5.92 1.71 -5.28
C ASP A 31 5.21 2.76 -4.40
N GLY A 32 4.45 3.68 -5.01
CA GLY A 32 3.59 4.60 -4.27
C GLY A 32 2.36 3.94 -3.63
N ALA A 33 1.88 2.83 -4.18
CA ALA A 33 0.71 2.10 -3.69
C ALA A 33 1.07 1.05 -2.62
N ARG A 34 2.36 0.72 -2.42
CA ARG A 34 2.78 -0.15 -1.32
C ARG A 34 2.40 0.46 0.02
N ALA A 35 1.84 -0.36 0.90
CA ALA A 35 1.50 0.05 2.26
C ALA A 35 2.75 0.33 3.08
N SER A 36 2.61 1.23 4.05
CA SER A 36 3.68 1.42 5.01
C SER A 36 3.89 0.20 5.89
N LYS A 37 5.15 -0.05 6.26
CA LYS A 37 5.50 -1.06 7.26
C LYS A 37 5.01 -0.68 8.66
N ILE A 38 4.70 0.59 8.89
CA ILE A 38 4.19 1.08 10.17
C ILE A 38 2.71 0.85 10.23
N LEU A 39 2.26 0.34 11.38
CA LEU A 39 0.85 0.11 11.64
C LEU A 39 0.07 1.41 11.57
N ARG A 40 -1.05 1.40 10.84
CA ARG A 40 -1.91 2.58 10.65
C ARG A 40 -2.17 3.33 11.93
N ILE A 41 -2.47 2.63 13.01
CA ILE A 41 -2.80 3.24 14.28
C ILE A 41 -1.62 3.95 14.96
N GLN A 42 -0.39 3.46 14.79
CA GLN A 42 0.81 4.18 15.21
C GLN A 42 1.02 5.42 14.35
N GLN A 43 0.75 5.33 13.03
CA GLN A 43 0.77 6.49 12.15
C GLN A 43 -0.23 7.55 12.64
N LEU A 44 -1.47 7.15 12.97
CA LEU A 44 -2.50 8.07 13.50
C LEU A 44 -2.07 8.72 14.81
N SER A 45 -1.38 8.00 15.70
CA SER A 45 -0.87 8.59 16.94
C SER A 45 0.19 9.66 16.71
N LEU A 46 1.00 9.56 15.65
CA LEU A 46 2.01 10.57 15.33
C LEU A 46 1.41 11.72 14.52
N LEU A 47 0.67 11.39 13.45
CA LEU A 47 0.02 12.35 12.57
C LEU A 47 -1.04 13.17 13.31
N GLY A 48 -1.72 12.58 14.30
CA GLY A 48 -2.72 13.26 15.12
C GLY A 48 -2.18 14.49 15.87
N ASN A 49 -0.87 14.53 16.16
CA ASN A 49 -0.25 15.71 16.78
C ASN A 49 -0.03 16.85 15.78
N GLY A 50 0.05 16.56 14.48
CA GLY A 50 0.31 17.53 13.43
C GLY A 50 -0.94 18.03 12.69
N PHE A 51 -2.02 17.24 12.69
CA PHE A 51 -3.30 17.62 12.08
C PHE A 51 -4.20 18.35 13.08
N PRO A 52 -4.97 19.37 12.65
CA PRO A 52 -5.91 20.05 13.52
C PRO A 52 -6.93 19.04 14.07
N LEU A 53 -7.15 19.09 15.38
CA LEU A 53 -8.04 18.18 16.12
C LEU A 53 -7.66 16.69 16.04
N GLY A 54 -6.46 16.36 15.57
CA GLY A 54 -6.02 14.97 15.37
C GLY A 54 -6.86 14.21 14.36
N VAL A 55 -7.48 14.92 13.41
CA VAL A 55 -8.34 14.35 12.39
C VAL A 55 -7.62 14.29 11.04
N ILE A 56 -7.54 13.10 10.48
CA ILE A 56 -6.80 12.82 9.26
C ILE A 56 -7.79 12.51 8.14
N PRO A 57 -7.83 13.32 7.07
CA PRO A 57 -8.72 13.09 5.96
C PRO A 57 -8.23 11.94 5.08
N PHE A 58 -9.19 11.23 4.50
CA PHE A 58 -8.96 10.24 3.47
C PHE A 58 -10.19 10.15 2.56
N ILE A 59 -10.00 9.57 1.38
CA ILE A 59 -11.01 9.44 0.33
C ILE A 59 -11.18 7.95 0.08
N SER A 60 -12.37 7.43 0.33
CA SER A 60 -12.72 6.04 0.00
C SER A 60 -13.96 6.01 -0.89
N PRO A 61 -14.07 5.10 -1.87
CA PRO A 61 -15.28 4.91 -2.64
C PRO A 61 -16.46 4.61 -1.69
N SER A 62 -17.61 5.21 -1.99
CA SER A 62 -18.85 4.93 -1.27
C SER A 62 -19.70 4.00 -2.11
N PRO A 63 -20.23 2.89 -1.56
CA PRO A 63 -21.05 1.95 -2.30
C PRO A 63 -22.32 2.59 -2.90
N ASN A 64 -22.83 3.67 -2.28
CA ASN A 64 -24.07 4.33 -2.72
C ASN A 64 -23.88 5.47 -3.73
N HIS A 65 -22.66 5.97 -3.95
CA HIS A 65 -22.40 7.09 -4.85
C HIS A 65 -21.14 6.84 -5.68
N LYS A 66 -21.35 6.28 -6.89
CA LYS A 66 -20.29 5.85 -7.82
C LYS A 66 -19.47 7.00 -8.43
N GLU A 67 -19.91 8.24 -8.29
CA GLU A 67 -19.38 9.36 -9.09
C GLU A 67 -18.14 10.03 -8.48
N LEU A 68 -18.04 10.13 -7.15
CA LEU A 68 -16.89 10.73 -6.44
C LEU A 68 -16.65 10.00 -5.12
N GLY A 69 -15.40 9.58 -4.87
CA GLY A 69 -14.97 9.04 -3.58
C GLY A 69 -15.49 9.89 -2.41
N SER A 70 -15.94 9.23 -1.35
CA SER A 70 -16.45 9.91 -0.17
C SER A 70 -15.30 10.31 0.75
N LEU A 71 -15.28 11.58 1.14
CA LEU A 71 -14.38 12.06 2.17
C LEU A 71 -14.79 11.44 3.51
N ALA A 72 -13.80 10.84 4.18
CA ALA A 72 -13.90 10.32 5.52
C ALA A 72 -12.77 10.88 6.38
N LEU A 73 -13.04 10.96 7.67
CA LEU A 73 -12.16 11.56 8.67
C LEU A 73 -11.81 10.49 9.69
N GLN A 74 -10.51 10.17 9.85
CA GLN A 74 -10.03 9.19 10.82
C GLN A 74 -9.37 9.90 12.00
N SER A 75 -9.60 9.43 13.22
CA SER A 75 -8.91 9.95 14.40
C SER A 75 -8.69 8.86 15.44
N LEU A 76 -7.60 8.97 16.18
CA LEU A 76 -7.33 8.14 17.37
C LEU A 76 -8.15 8.71 18.53
N ILE A 77 -9.21 8.01 18.93
CA ILE A 77 -10.11 8.43 20.02
C ILE A 77 -9.43 8.27 21.37
N GLY A 78 -8.67 7.18 21.54
CA GLY A 78 -7.99 6.89 22.79
C GLY A 78 -6.85 5.91 22.61
N LYS A 79 -5.84 6.02 23.48
CA LYS A 79 -4.73 5.08 23.56
C LYS A 79 -4.44 4.75 25.01
N VAL A 80 -4.10 3.50 25.26
CA VAL A 80 -3.66 2.99 26.56
C VAL A 80 -2.32 2.28 26.33
N CYS A 81 -1.30 2.69 27.09
CA CYS A 81 0.00 2.04 27.09
C CYS A 81 0.24 1.50 28.51
N MET A 82 0.43 0.20 28.64
CA MET A 82 0.70 -0.47 29.92
C MET A 82 1.88 -1.42 29.74
N GLY A 83 3.06 -1.00 30.19
CA GLY A 83 4.30 -1.76 29.96
C GLY A 83 4.53 -2.02 28.47
N ASP A 84 4.65 -3.29 28.11
CA ASP A 84 4.87 -3.77 26.73
C ASP A 84 3.59 -3.88 25.89
N TRP A 85 2.46 -3.46 26.45
CA TRP A 85 1.15 -3.53 25.79
C TRP A 85 0.71 -2.14 25.35
N TRP A 86 0.24 -2.08 24.12
CA TRP A 86 -0.25 -0.87 23.51
C TRP A 86 -1.63 -1.14 22.90
N VAL A 87 -2.64 -0.39 23.31
CA VAL A 87 -4.01 -0.53 22.80
C VAL A 87 -4.49 0.83 22.33
N GLY A 88 -5.05 0.89 21.13
CA GLY A 88 -5.63 2.11 20.58
C GLY A 88 -7.02 1.89 20.03
N LEU A 89 -7.89 2.85 20.29
CA LEU A 89 -9.24 2.97 19.76
C LEU A 89 -9.25 4.07 18.71
N VAL A 90 -9.68 3.75 17.51
CA VAL A 90 -9.78 4.70 16.41
C VAL A 90 -11.24 4.82 16.01
N GLY A 91 -11.61 6.02 15.58
CA GLY A 91 -12.89 6.32 14.96
C GLY A 91 -12.70 6.81 13.54
N GLN A 92 -13.65 6.49 12.69
CA GLN A 92 -13.83 7.13 11.40
C GLN A 92 -15.24 7.71 11.31
N PHE A 93 -15.32 8.92 10.76
CA PHE A 93 -16.56 9.66 10.53
C PHE A 93 -16.71 10.02 9.05
N ARG A 94 -17.93 9.93 8.52
CA ARG A 94 -18.27 10.21 7.11
C ARG A 94 -19.13 11.48 6.98
N PRO A 95 -18.52 12.69 6.92
CA PRO A 95 -19.27 13.95 6.91
C PRO A 95 -20.16 14.11 5.67
N LYS A 96 -19.74 13.61 4.51
CA LYS A 96 -20.53 13.73 3.26
C LYS A 96 -21.89 13.04 3.38
N LYS A 97 -21.95 11.89 4.06
CA LYS A 97 -23.19 11.14 4.28
C LYS A 97 -24.13 11.90 5.22
N LEU A 98 -23.59 12.49 6.29
CA LEU A 98 -24.34 13.37 7.19
C LEU A 98 -24.90 14.59 6.45
N LEU A 99 -24.07 15.28 5.66
CA LEU A 99 -24.52 16.45 4.91
C LEU A 99 -25.59 16.08 3.87
N SER A 100 -25.48 14.93 3.21
CA SER A 100 -26.50 14.46 2.28
C SER A 100 -27.82 14.11 2.98
N SER A 101 -27.79 13.53 4.18
CA SER A 101 -29.01 13.18 4.92
C SER A 101 -29.71 14.42 5.44
N ILE A 102 -28.96 15.40 5.95
CA ILE A 102 -29.50 16.70 6.36
C ILE A 102 -30.08 17.45 5.16
N LYS A 103 -29.40 17.45 4.00
CA LYS A 103 -29.90 18.12 2.79
C LYS A 103 -31.19 17.48 2.28
N ALA A 104 -31.28 16.14 2.29
CA ALA A 104 -32.48 15.42 1.88
C ALA A 104 -33.68 15.76 2.79
N GLU A 105 -33.46 15.86 4.11
CA GLU A 105 -34.51 16.29 5.05
C GLU A 105 -34.87 17.77 4.85
N ALA A 106 -33.89 18.66 4.67
CA ALA A 106 -34.13 20.07 4.41
C ALA A 106 -34.92 20.31 3.11
N SER A 107 -34.72 19.48 2.09
CA SER A 107 -35.49 19.56 0.83
C SER A 107 -36.92 19.02 0.94
N THR A 108 -37.24 18.28 1.99
CA THR A 108 -38.57 17.72 2.25
C THR A 108 -39.34 18.47 3.35
N ALA A 109 -38.71 19.43 4.03
CA ALA A 109 -39.30 20.20 5.12
C ALA A 109 -39.74 21.60 4.67
N ASP A 110 -40.91 22.05 5.13
CA ASP A 110 -41.41 23.41 4.90
C ASP A 110 -40.53 24.47 5.60
N PRO A 111 -40.31 25.64 4.98
CA PRO A 111 -39.28 26.63 5.39
C PRO A 111 -39.51 27.31 6.75
N TRP A 112 -40.63 27.08 7.44
CA TRP A 112 -41.07 27.87 8.60
C TRP A 112 -41.25 27.11 9.92
N GLN A 113 -40.70 25.89 10.07
CA GLN A 113 -40.75 25.20 11.36
C GLN A 113 -39.38 25.11 12.05
N LEU A 114 -39.39 25.35 13.37
CA LEU A 114 -38.27 25.24 14.32
C LEU A 114 -37.90 23.81 14.84
N PRO A 115 -38.26 22.64 14.24
CA PRO A 115 -37.76 21.33 14.69
C PRO A 115 -36.40 20.95 14.07
N PHE A 116 -35.77 21.82 13.27
CA PHE A 116 -34.53 21.53 12.56
C PHE A 116 -33.39 21.05 13.48
N LEU A 117 -33.25 21.61 14.69
CA LEU A 117 -32.21 21.25 15.65
C LEU A 117 -32.45 19.90 16.36
N LYS A 118 -33.70 19.56 16.72
CA LYS A 118 -34.04 18.27 17.33
C LYS A 118 -33.90 17.11 16.33
N ASN A 119 -34.26 17.34 15.07
CA ASN A 119 -34.13 16.34 14.02
C ASN A 119 -32.68 16.17 13.55
N SER A 120 -31.89 17.24 13.52
CA SER A 120 -30.45 17.18 13.19
C SER A 120 -29.67 16.23 14.11
N ALA A 121 -29.98 16.21 15.41
CA ALA A 121 -29.34 15.31 16.38
C ALA A 121 -29.59 13.82 16.06
N LYS A 122 -30.76 13.48 15.47
CA LYS A 122 -31.07 12.12 15.03
C LYS A 122 -30.13 11.64 13.92
N HIS A 123 -29.71 12.53 13.03
CA HIS A 123 -28.74 12.18 11.98
C HIS A 123 -27.36 11.88 12.55
N PHE A 124 -26.91 12.60 13.58
CA PHE A 124 -25.64 12.31 14.25
C PHE A 124 -25.63 10.97 15.00
N LEU A 125 -26.80 10.41 15.31
CA LEU A 125 -26.95 9.09 15.94
C LEU A 125 -27.00 7.94 14.92
N ASP A 126 -26.99 8.24 13.62
CA ASP A 126 -26.95 7.19 12.61
C ASP A 126 -25.60 6.45 12.67
N LYS A 127 -25.68 5.17 13.05
CA LYS A 127 -24.54 4.27 13.14
C LYS A 127 -23.80 4.16 11.81
N SER A 128 -24.48 4.33 10.69
CA SER A 128 -23.91 4.22 9.35
C SER A 128 -22.84 5.28 9.04
N LEU A 129 -22.81 6.37 9.81
CA LEU A 129 -21.81 7.44 9.72
C LEU A 129 -20.45 7.07 10.31
N TYR A 130 -20.43 6.09 11.21
CA TYR A 130 -19.26 5.77 12.02
C TYR A 130 -18.67 4.39 11.67
N LYS A 131 -17.35 4.33 11.71
CA LYS A 131 -16.59 3.08 11.87
C LYS A 131 -15.73 3.19 13.11
N ILE A 132 -15.65 2.10 13.85
CA ILE A 132 -14.82 2.02 15.06
C ILE A 132 -13.91 0.82 14.89
N GLY A 133 -12.64 0.98 15.26
CA GLY A 133 -11.72 -0.14 15.32
C GLY A 133 -10.83 -0.06 16.54
N LEU A 134 -10.55 -1.24 17.09
CA LEU A 134 -9.68 -1.46 18.23
C LEU A 134 -8.46 -2.23 17.74
N CYS A 135 -7.28 -1.75 18.10
CA CYS A 135 -6.01 -2.37 17.77
C CYS A 135 -5.21 -2.54 19.05
N ALA A 136 -4.62 -3.72 19.25
CA ALA A 136 -3.75 -4.05 20.36
C ALA A 136 -2.44 -4.59 19.80
N GLN A 137 -1.32 -4.07 20.30
CA GLN A 137 0.02 -4.58 20.05
C GLN A 137 0.63 -4.99 21.38
N ILE A 138 1.13 -6.22 21.45
CA ILE A 138 1.71 -6.82 22.64
C ILE A 138 3.11 -7.29 22.24
N ALA A 139 4.16 -6.72 22.82
CA ALA A 139 5.49 -7.31 22.71
C ALA A 139 5.55 -8.51 23.68
N LEU A 140 5.77 -9.71 23.15
CA LEU A 140 5.88 -10.94 23.94
C LEU A 140 7.32 -11.14 24.44
N THR A 141 8.28 -10.80 23.59
CA THR A 141 9.72 -10.81 23.85
C THR A 141 10.38 -9.67 23.07
N SER A 142 11.68 -9.44 23.24
CA SER A 142 12.44 -8.47 22.45
C SER A 142 12.34 -8.71 20.93
N SER A 143 12.10 -9.96 20.53
CA SER A 143 12.08 -10.37 19.12
C SER A 143 10.68 -10.75 18.62
N SER A 144 9.67 -10.84 19.49
CA SER A 144 8.33 -11.30 19.12
C SER A 144 7.26 -10.28 19.49
N SER A 145 6.40 -9.94 18.53
CA SER A 145 5.27 -9.04 18.76
C SER A 145 3.98 -9.63 18.19
N LEU A 146 2.91 -9.52 18.96
CA LEU A 146 1.57 -9.90 18.57
C LEU A 146 0.74 -8.64 18.33
N LEU A 147 0.16 -8.55 17.15
CA LEU A 147 -0.79 -7.53 16.75
C LEU A 147 -2.16 -8.17 16.63
N PHE A 148 -3.14 -7.59 17.30
CA PHE A 148 -4.53 -7.94 17.17
C PHE A 148 -5.32 -6.72 16.78
N SER A 149 -6.23 -6.86 15.84
CA SER A 149 -7.03 -5.75 15.41
C SER A 149 -8.42 -6.15 14.95
N THR A 150 -9.38 -5.29 15.25
CA THR A 150 -10.78 -5.58 15.01
C THR A 150 -11.52 -4.30 14.68
N GLU A 151 -12.25 -4.31 13.57
CA GLU A 151 -12.99 -3.17 13.07
C GLU A 151 -14.47 -3.56 12.87
N ASN A 152 -15.33 -2.60 13.15
CA ASN A 152 -16.77 -2.73 12.98
C ASN A 152 -17.31 -1.48 12.27
N HIS A 153 -18.17 -1.70 11.28
CA HIS A 153 -18.83 -0.64 10.54
C HIS A 153 -20.31 -0.58 10.92
N GLY A 154 -20.81 0.60 11.30
CA GLY A 154 -22.22 0.69 11.71
C GLY A 154 -23.26 0.42 10.60
N GLU A 155 -22.88 0.44 9.32
CA GLU A 155 -23.76 0.08 8.20
C GLU A 155 -23.71 -1.42 7.86
N GLY A 156 -22.62 -2.11 8.21
CA GLY A 156 -22.39 -3.51 7.87
C GLY A 156 -22.54 -4.43 9.08
N LYS A 157 -23.20 -5.58 8.91
CA LYS A 157 -23.23 -6.63 9.94
C LYS A 157 -21.89 -7.37 10.10
N LYS A 158 -20.88 -7.06 9.28
CA LYS A 158 -19.62 -7.79 9.21
C LYS A 158 -18.53 -7.07 10.01
N ARG A 159 -18.05 -7.75 11.04
CA ARG A 159 -16.84 -7.41 11.77
C ARG A 159 -15.64 -7.96 11.00
N ARG A 160 -14.59 -7.16 10.84
CA ARG A 160 -13.30 -7.62 10.32
C ARG A 160 -12.31 -7.73 11.47
N THR A 161 -11.61 -8.84 11.55
CA THR A 161 -10.63 -9.12 12.60
C THR A 161 -9.36 -9.65 11.97
N LYS A 162 -8.21 -9.14 12.42
CA LYS A 162 -6.89 -9.51 11.91
C LYS A 162 -5.95 -9.71 13.09
N ALA A 163 -5.22 -10.80 13.06
CA ALA A 163 -4.20 -11.15 14.04
C ALA A 163 -2.89 -11.41 13.30
N MET A 164 -1.79 -10.87 13.80
CA MET A 164 -0.46 -11.03 13.20
C MET A 164 0.57 -11.24 14.31
N LEU A 165 1.34 -12.31 14.22
CA LEU A 165 2.49 -12.58 15.06
C LEU A 165 3.74 -12.41 14.21
N VAL A 166 4.61 -11.49 14.62
CA VAL A 166 5.90 -11.24 13.98
C VAL A 166 7.00 -11.69 14.94
N HIS A 167 7.90 -12.54 14.46
CA HIS A 167 9.06 -13.03 15.19
C HIS A 167 10.34 -12.79 14.37
N GLN A 168 11.27 -12.02 14.91
CA GLN A 168 12.54 -11.68 14.30
C GLN A 168 13.62 -12.68 14.71
N LEU A 169 14.19 -13.37 13.72
CA LEU A 169 15.38 -14.20 13.85
C LEU A 169 16.60 -13.42 13.32
N PRO A 170 17.84 -13.86 13.58
CA PRO A 170 19.04 -13.11 13.18
C PRO A 170 19.11 -12.77 11.68
N ASP A 171 18.71 -13.71 10.82
CA ASP A 171 18.77 -13.56 9.36
C ASP A 171 17.40 -13.70 8.67
N HIS A 172 16.32 -13.86 9.45
CA HIS A 172 14.98 -14.16 8.95
C HIS A 172 13.90 -13.44 9.74
N ASP A 173 12.82 -13.07 9.04
CA ASP A 173 11.58 -12.63 9.67
C ASP A 173 10.51 -13.69 9.47
N LEU A 174 9.93 -14.16 10.57
CA LEU A 174 8.76 -15.03 10.60
C LEU A 174 7.50 -14.19 10.83
N THR A 175 6.51 -14.33 9.96
CA THR A 175 5.21 -13.66 10.09
C THR A 175 4.09 -14.69 9.97
N LEU A 176 3.29 -14.82 11.01
CA LEU A 176 2.03 -15.56 11.00
C LEU A 176 0.89 -14.55 11.00
N GLU A 177 0.03 -14.59 10.00
CA GLU A 177 -1.09 -13.66 9.86
C GLU A 177 -2.38 -14.44 9.62
N ALA A 178 -3.45 -14.02 10.29
CA ALA A 178 -4.77 -14.60 10.16
C ALA A 178 -5.83 -13.49 10.15
N ALA A 179 -6.75 -13.53 9.20
CA ALA A 179 -7.72 -12.48 8.99
C ALA A 179 -9.10 -12.98 8.54
N TRP A 180 -10.14 -12.31 9.04
CA TRP A 180 -11.55 -12.68 8.89
C TRP A 180 -12.46 -11.45 8.82
N PRO A 181 -13.04 -11.12 7.64
CA PRO A 181 -12.53 -11.43 6.31
C PRO A 181 -11.30 -10.57 5.95
N GLU A 182 -10.43 -11.10 5.08
CA GLU A 182 -9.27 -10.38 4.52
C GLU A 182 -9.64 -9.72 3.18
N LEU A 183 -9.09 -8.54 2.93
CA LEU A 183 -9.34 -7.76 1.72
C LEU A 183 -8.17 -7.91 0.73
N PHE A 184 -8.50 -8.31 -0.50
CA PHE A 184 -7.56 -8.42 -1.60
C PHE A 184 -7.89 -7.41 -2.71
N ILE A 185 -6.89 -7.01 -3.49
CA ILE A 185 -7.04 -6.16 -4.68
C ILE A 185 -6.35 -6.82 -5.88
N ASP A 186 -7.04 -6.88 -7.01
CA ASP A 186 -6.54 -7.47 -8.25
C ASP A 186 -5.82 -6.46 -9.16
N SER A 187 -5.18 -6.95 -10.23
CA SER A 187 -4.51 -6.16 -11.28
C SER A 187 -5.43 -5.13 -11.94
N LYS A 188 -6.73 -5.41 -11.97
CA LYS A 188 -7.81 -4.59 -12.54
C LYS A 188 -8.41 -3.63 -11.50
N GLN A 189 -7.82 -3.55 -10.31
CA GLN A 189 -8.19 -2.69 -9.19
C GLN A 189 -9.55 -3.00 -8.54
N ASN A 190 -10.07 -4.20 -8.71
CA ASN A 190 -11.26 -4.66 -7.99
C ASN A 190 -10.89 -5.25 -6.63
N TYR A 191 -11.76 -4.99 -5.67
CA TYR A 191 -11.63 -5.49 -4.31
C TYR A 191 -12.39 -6.80 -4.10
N TRP A 192 -11.72 -7.74 -3.43
CA TRP A 192 -12.21 -9.08 -3.13
C TRP A 192 -12.13 -9.36 -1.63
N GLU A 193 -13.26 -9.68 -1.00
CA GLU A 193 -13.31 -10.17 0.38
C GLU A 193 -13.18 -11.69 0.42
N VAL A 194 -12.12 -12.18 1.05
CA VAL A 194 -11.95 -13.61 1.35
C VAL A 194 -12.40 -13.87 2.79
N PRO A 195 -13.36 -14.78 3.03
CA PRO A 195 -13.92 -15.01 4.37
C PRO A 195 -12.91 -15.35 5.46
N GLU A 196 -11.91 -16.18 5.13
CA GLU A 196 -10.82 -16.57 6.03
C GLU A 196 -9.54 -16.69 5.22
N SER A 197 -8.49 -16.00 5.67
CA SER A 197 -7.13 -16.09 5.12
C SER A 197 -6.13 -16.27 6.26
N ILE A 198 -5.28 -17.29 6.16
CA ILE A 198 -4.20 -17.57 7.10
C ILE A 198 -2.92 -17.75 6.30
N SER A 199 -1.85 -17.05 6.66
CA SER A 199 -0.55 -17.17 6.03
C SER A 199 0.55 -17.28 7.07
N LEU A 200 1.47 -18.24 6.88
CA LEU A 200 2.72 -18.33 7.60
C LEU A 200 3.86 -18.10 6.61
N ASP A 201 4.67 -17.08 6.85
CA ASP A 201 5.74 -16.65 5.96
C ASP A 201 7.07 -16.56 6.69
N CYS A 202 8.13 -17.03 6.03
CA CYS A 202 9.51 -16.83 6.42
C CYS A 202 10.24 -16.10 5.29
N SER A 203 10.75 -14.90 5.58
CA SER A 203 11.52 -14.11 4.62
C SER A 203 12.94 -13.88 5.10
N SER A 204 13.93 -14.05 4.21
CA SER A 204 15.32 -13.69 4.50
C SER A 204 15.48 -12.17 4.61
N ILE A 205 16.35 -11.73 5.52
CA ILE A 205 16.84 -10.35 5.56
C ILE A 205 17.71 -10.09 4.31
N VAL A 206 17.85 -8.82 3.92
CA VAL A 206 18.65 -8.44 2.75
C VAL A 206 20.12 -8.79 2.99
N SER A 207 20.63 -9.78 2.26
CA SER A 207 22.04 -10.17 2.24
C SER A 207 22.89 -9.21 1.40
N ASP A 208 24.16 -9.03 1.77
CA ASP A 208 25.17 -8.31 1.00
C ASP A 208 25.37 -8.87 -0.41
N SER A 209 25.08 -10.17 -0.61
CA SER A 209 25.17 -10.79 -1.95
C SER A 209 24.03 -10.37 -2.89
N GLY A 210 22.96 -9.77 -2.35
CA GLY A 210 21.74 -9.42 -3.05
C GLY A 210 20.73 -10.57 -3.15
N LEU A 211 21.05 -11.75 -2.60
CA LEU A 211 20.15 -12.89 -2.55
C LEU A 211 19.02 -12.64 -1.54
N ARG A 212 17.78 -12.90 -1.96
CA ARG A 212 16.60 -12.95 -1.08
C ARG A 212 15.81 -14.19 -1.38
N TYR A 213 15.27 -14.82 -0.35
CA TYR A 213 14.34 -15.93 -0.48
C TYR A 213 13.20 -15.79 0.52
N ARG A 214 12.07 -16.37 0.16
CA ARG A 214 10.88 -16.41 0.99
C ARG A 214 10.16 -17.71 0.75
N PHE A 215 9.67 -18.32 1.82
CA PHE A 215 8.80 -19.47 1.73
C PHE A 215 7.65 -19.32 2.72
N GLY A 216 6.49 -19.86 2.37
CA GLY A 216 5.31 -19.73 3.20
C GLY A 216 4.20 -20.70 2.83
N ILE A 217 3.26 -20.83 3.76
CA ILE A 217 2.07 -21.65 3.64
C ILE A 217 0.86 -20.73 3.76
N TYR A 218 -0.05 -20.84 2.80
CA TYR A 218 -1.21 -19.98 2.64
C TYR A 218 -2.46 -20.83 2.63
N LYS A 219 -3.43 -20.51 3.48
CA LYS A 219 -4.74 -21.16 3.53
C LYS A 219 -5.82 -20.12 3.33
N ASN A 220 -6.58 -20.28 2.26
CA ASN A 220 -7.79 -19.50 2.01
C ASN A 220 -9.02 -20.39 2.20
N SER A 221 -10.09 -19.87 2.79
CA SER A 221 -11.34 -20.62 2.99
C SER A 221 -12.56 -19.76 2.63
N GLY A 222 -13.56 -20.41 2.06
CA GLY A 222 -14.77 -19.77 1.55
C GLY A 222 -14.65 -19.23 0.12
N LEU A 223 -15.77 -18.75 -0.42
CA LEU A 223 -15.83 -18.16 -1.76
C LEU A 223 -15.52 -16.65 -1.67
N PRO A 224 -14.55 -16.13 -2.45
CA PRO A 224 -14.28 -14.70 -2.54
C PRO A 224 -15.53 -13.93 -3.00
N LYS A 225 -15.81 -12.81 -2.36
CA LYS A 225 -16.92 -11.92 -2.71
C LYS A 225 -16.36 -10.60 -3.23
N ALA A 226 -16.82 -10.16 -4.41
CA ALA A 226 -16.49 -8.83 -4.89
C ALA A 226 -17.11 -7.76 -3.99
N VAL A 227 -16.34 -6.72 -3.68
CA VAL A 227 -16.81 -5.54 -2.94
C VAL A 227 -17.40 -4.50 -3.88
N ASP A 228 -16.67 -4.20 -4.98
CA ASP A 228 -16.99 -3.11 -5.91
C ASP A 228 -17.09 -3.57 -7.39
N ALA A 229 -16.94 -4.86 -7.67
CA ALA A 229 -16.86 -5.36 -9.05
C ALA A 229 -18.24 -5.46 -9.75
N PRO A 230 -18.29 -5.36 -11.10
CA PRO A 230 -19.49 -5.68 -11.89
C PRO A 230 -20.03 -7.08 -11.56
N VAL A 231 -21.35 -7.27 -11.70
CA VAL A 231 -22.07 -8.52 -11.34
C VAL A 231 -21.47 -9.78 -12.01
N ASP A 232 -20.79 -9.62 -13.15
CA ASP A 232 -20.19 -10.70 -13.95
C ASP A 232 -18.69 -10.93 -13.70
N ALA A 233 -18.08 -10.26 -12.71
CA ALA A 233 -16.67 -10.42 -12.43
C ALA A 233 -16.36 -11.81 -11.86
N GLN A 234 -15.55 -12.59 -12.58
CA GLN A 234 -15.06 -13.88 -12.09
C GLN A 234 -13.97 -13.68 -11.04
N SER A 235 -14.08 -14.42 -9.93
CA SER A 235 -13.06 -14.38 -8.87
C SER A 235 -11.71 -14.87 -9.38
N PRO A 236 -10.59 -14.20 -9.05
CA PRO A 236 -9.26 -14.67 -9.36
C PRO A 236 -9.04 -16.10 -8.85
N LEU A 237 -8.51 -16.98 -9.70
CA LEU A 237 -8.24 -18.38 -9.34
C LEU A 237 -7.28 -18.49 -8.14
N ALA A 238 -6.39 -17.52 -7.98
CA ALA A 238 -5.44 -17.45 -6.87
C ALA A 238 -6.12 -17.33 -5.49
N LEU A 239 -7.32 -16.75 -5.42
CA LEU A 239 -8.09 -16.58 -4.18
C LEU A 239 -9.05 -17.74 -3.89
N SER A 240 -9.05 -18.79 -4.73
CA SER A 240 -9.88 -19.97 -4.48
C SER A 240 -9.52 -20.65 -3.15
N PRO A 241 -10.50 -21.27 -2.47
CA PRO A 241 -10.26 -21.93 -1.19
C PRO A 241 -9.30 -23.10 -1.37
N GLY A 242 -8.33 -23.21 -0.46
CA GLY A 242 -7.32 -24.27 -0.50
C GLY A 242 -6.10 -23.95 0.35
N LEU A 243 -5.20 -24.92 0.43
CA LEU A 243 -3.92 -24.84 1.12
C LEU A 243 -2.79 -24.87 0.08
N CYS A 244 -1.95 -23.85 0.06
CA CYS A 244 -0.87 -23.66 -0.89
C CYS A 244 0.45 -23.44 -0.16
N ALA A 245 1.47 -24.20 -0.53
CA ALA A 245 2.86 -23.93 -0.16
C ALA A 245 3.54 -23.17 -1.30
N LYS A 246 4.31 -22.16 -0.95
CA LYS A 246 4.93 -21.22 -1.88
C LYS A 246 6.38 -20.98 -1.48
N ALA A 247 7.31 -21.05 -2.43
CA ALA A 247 8.68 -20.60 -2.25
C ALA A 247 9.14 -19.75 -3.44
N ALA A 248 9.90 -18.69 -3.16
CA ALA A 248 10.56 -17.88 -4.16
C ALA A 248 11.96 -17.48 -3.73
N PHE A 249 12.79 -17.21 -4.72
CA PHE A 249 14.12 -16.66 -4.56
C PHE A 249 14.35 -15.58 -5.61
N SER A 250 15.18 -14.59 -5.29
CA SER A 250 15.58 -13.53 -6.21
C SER A 250 16.99 -13.08 -5.91
N ILE A 251 17.74 -12.71 -6.94
CA ILE A 251 19.04 -12.08 -6.83
C ILE A 251 18.91 -10.68 -7.40
N GLU A 252 19.26 -9.68 -6.59
CA GLU A 252 19.29 -8.28 -6.98
C GLU A 252 20.75 -7.84 -7.19
N LYS A 253 21.02 -7.18 -8.32
CA LYS A 253 22.29 -6.54 -8.61
C LYS A 253 22.05 -5.10 -9.03
N SER A 254 22.81 -4.18 -8.47
CA SER A 254 22.77 -2.76 -8.79
C SER A 254 24.16 -2.22 -9.05
N LYS A 255 24.27 -1.28 -9.99
CA LYS A 255 25.51 -0.58 -10.30
C LYS A 255 25.22 0.90 -10.48
N ASP A 256 25.88 1.71 -9.66
CA ASP A 256 25.89 3.15 -9.86
C ASP A 256 26.83 3.48 -11.03
N LEU A 257 26.28 4.09 -12.07
CA LEU A 257 27.07 4.68 -13.15
C LEU A 257 27.69 6.00 -12.71
N TRP A 258 26.99 6.73 -11.86
CA TRP A 258 27.43 7.99 -11.29
C TRP A 258 26.80 8.18 -9.92
N ARG A 259 27.56 8.64 -8.94
CA ARG A 259 27.07 9.00 -7.61
C ARG A 259 27.97 10.06 -7.02
N VAL A 260 27.39 11.14 -6.52
CA VAL A 260 28.13 12.15 -5.75
C VAL A 260 27.96 11.83 -4.28
N ILE A 261 29.00 11.25 -3.68
CA ILE A 261 29.03 10.94 -2.25
C ILE A 261 29.08 12.26 -1.48
N ALA A 262 28.09 12.47 -0.61
CA ALA A 262 28.07 13.62 0.29
C ALA A 262 29.08 13.38 1.41
N LYS A 263 30.05 14.29 1.59
CA LYS A 263 30.96 14.25 2.74
C LYS A 263 30.20 14.64 4.01
N GLU A 264 30.59 14.17 5.20
CA GLU A 264 29.97 14.65 6.46
C GLU A 264 30.12 16.16 6.63
N GLU A 265 31.19 16.73 6.06
CA GLU A 265 31.38 18.17 5.95
C GLU A 265 30.29 18.86 5.11
N ASP A 266 29.70 18.18 4.11
CA ASP A 266 28.65 18.73 3.23
C ASP A 266 27.32 19.00 3.95
N ASP A 267 27.07 18.39 5.12
CA ASP A 267 25.98 18.79 6.03
C ASP A 267 26.23 20.18 6.68
N VAL A 268 27.23 20.91 6.14
CA VAL A 268 27.76 22.25 6.45
C VAL A 268 26.79 23.11 7.25
N ILE A 269 27.25 23.43 8.46
CA ILE A 269 26.96 24.66 9.17
C ILE A 269 27.33 25.84 8.25
N ILE A 270 26.35 26.50 7.63
CA ILE A 270 26.57 27.72 6.84
C ILE A 270 27.02 28.82 7.82
N LYS A 271 28.32 29.12 7.84
CA LYS A 271 28.87 30.26 8.59
C LYS A 271 28.50 31.54 7.87
N THR A 272 27.40 32.17 8.29
CA THR A 272 27.09 33.57 7.95
C THR A 272 27.94 34.48 8.85
N LYS A 273 28.25 35.71 8.44
CA LYS A 273 29.09 36.68 9.19
C LYS A 273 28.71 36.85 10.69
N TYR A 274 27.49 36.49 11.06
CA TYR A 274 26.99 36.58 12.43
C TYR A 274 26.50 35.26 13.05
N HIS A 275 26.22 34.20 12.26
CA HIS A 275 25.61 32.96 12.78
C HIS A 275 25.98 31.71 11.97
N GLN A 276 26.11 30.61 12.69
CA GLN A 276 26.34 29.25 12.18
C GLN A 276 24.98 28.56 11.95
N ILE A 277 24.57 28.35 10.69
CA ILE A 277 23.26 27.75 10.35
C ILE A 277 23.45 26.31 9.87
N TYR A 278 23.10 25.32 10.70
CA TYR A 278 23.05 23.93 10.31
C TYR A 278 21.86 23.68 9.36
N ARG A 279 22.13 23.21 8.13
CA ARG A 279 21.08 22.88 7.13
C ARG A 279 21.34 21.49 6.55
N PRO A 280 20.87 20.42 7.22
CA PRO A 280 20.92 19.07 6.68
C PRO A 280 19.95 18.95 5.49
N SER A 281 20.14 17.91 4.67
CA SER A 281 19.16 17.56 3.65
C SER A 281 17.79 17.31 4.29
N TYR A 282 16.72 17.56 3.52
CA TYR A 282 15.37 17.29 4.00
C TYR A 282 15.10 15.79 4.21
N ASP A 283 15.78 14.94 3.42
CA ASP A 283 15.80 13.47 3.57
C ASP A 283 17.24 12.96 3.40
N VAL A 284 17.73 12.17 4.36
CA VAL A 284 19.09 11.60 4.34
C VAL A 284 19.30 10.67 3.14
N ARG A 285 18.25 9.99 2.66
CA ARG A 285 18.36 9.08 1.50
C ARG A 285 18.41 9.78 0.16
N LEU A 286 17.97 11.04 0.10
CA LEU A 286 17.96 11.85 -1.12
C LEU A 286 19.13 12.86 -1.14
N LYS A 287 20.08 12.72 -0.22
CA LYS A 287 21.25 13.60 -0.12
C LYS A 287 22.27 13.41 -1.24
N GLU A 288 22.32 12.19 -1.81
CA GLU A 288 23.30 11.78 -2.83
C GLU A 288 22.63 11.69 -4.20
N PRO A 289 22.89 12.62 -5.13
CA PRO A 289 22.44 12.49 -6.50
C PRO A 289 23.21 11.36 -7.18
N HIS A 290 22.49 10.55 -7.94
CA HIS A 290 23.02 9.33 -8.52
C HIS A 290 22.28 8.92 -9.80
N LEU A 291 22.98 8.15 -10.62
CA LEU A 291 22.46 7.40 -11.75
C LEU A 291 22.79 5.93 -11.47
N ASN A 292 21.75 5.13 -11.26
CA ASN A 292 21.87 3.72 -10.89
C ASN A 292 21.06 2.85 -11.85
N ILE A 293 21.66 1.75 -12.27
CA ILE A 293 21.00 0.69 -13.01
C ILE A 293 20.97 -0.55 -12.12
N SER A 294 19.78 -1.11 -11.94
CA SER A 294 19.55 -2.28 -11.11
C SER A 294 18.71 -3.31 -11.85
N GLY A 295 18.97 -4.58 -11.56
CA GLY A 295 18.26 -5.72 -12.13
C GLY A 295 17.97 -6.75 -11.05
N ILE A 296 16.80 -7.37 -11.17
CA ILE A 296 16.39 -8.50 -10.33
C ILE A 296 16.02 -9.64 -11.25
N ILE A 297 16.52 -10.83 -10.94
CA ILE A 297 16.08 -12.08 -11.57
C ILE A 297 15.71 -13.04 -10.45
N GLY A 298 14.58 -13.71 -10.58
CA GLY A 298 14.11 -14.65 -9.57
C GLY A 298 13.23 -15.74 -10.13
N GLY A 299 13.02 -16.77 -9.32
CA GLY A 299 12.14 -17.88 -9.63
C GLY A 299 11.21 -18.14 -8.48
N TYR A 300 10.07 -18.74 -8.79
CA TYR A 300 9.12 -19.17 -7.78
C TYR A 300 8.52 -20.53 -8.10
N CYS A 301 8.06 -21.21 -7.04
CA CYS A 301 7.28 -22.41 -7.13
C CYS A 301 6.10 -22.37 -6.16
N GLU A 302 4.97 -22.90 -6.59
CA GLU A 302 3.78 -23.10 -5.79
C GLU A 302 3.31 -24.55 -5.86
N SER A 303 2.83 -25.07 -4.74
CA SER A 303 2.23 -26.39 -4.64
C SER A 303 0.93 -26.33 -3.86
N TRP A 304 -0.14 -26.88 -4.43
CA TRP A 304 -1.45 -26.97 -3.79
C TRP A 304 -1.56 -28.29 -3.05
N LEU A 305 -1.60 -28.21 -1.73
CA LEU A 305 -1.62 -29.36 -0.83
C LEU A 305 -3.06 -29.88 -0.60
N ALA A 306 -4.04 -28.98 -0.57
CA ALA A 306 -5.45 -29.33 -0.38
C ALA A 306 -6.39 -28.30 -1.03
N GLY A 307 -7.63 -28.71 -1.36
CA GLY A 307 -8.67 -27.81 -1.88
C GLY A 307 -8.62 -27.55 -3.39
N LEU A 308 -8.13 -28.50 -4.20
CA LEU A 308 -8.16 -28.35 -5.66
C LEU A 308 -9.61 -28.32 -6.18
N LYS A 309 -9.94 -27.30 -6.99
CA LYS A 309 -10.93 -27.45 -8.05
C LYS A 309 -10.33 -28.29 -9.18
N GLU A 310 -11.17 -29.06 -9.87
CA GLU A 310 -10.80 -30.09 -10.88
C GLU A 310 -9.90 -29.59 -12.04
N ASN A 311 -9.75 -28.27 -12.26
CA ASN A 311 -8.95 -27.69 -13.34
C ASN A 311 -7.63 -27.01 -12.91
N ARG A 312 -7.17 -27.19 -11.66
CA ARG A 312 -5.92 -26.54 -11.19
C ARG A 312 -4.75 -27.52 -11.20
N SER A 313 -3.59 -27.10 -11.72
CA SER A 313 -2.37 -27.90 -11.58
C SER A 313 -1.93 -27.94 -10.12
N ARG A 314 -1.51 -29.12 -9.64
CA ARG A 314 -1.01 -29.32 -8.26
C ARG A 314 0.31 -28.60 -7.98
N PHE A 315 1.04 -28.25 -9.04
CA PHE A 315 2.33 -27.59 -9.00
C PHE A 315 2.40 -26.51 -10.07
N GLY A 316 3.05 -25.40 -9.75
CA GLY A 316 3.36 -24.31 -10.66
C GLY A 316 4.78 -23.81 -10.39
N ALA A 317 5.53 -23.49 -11.43
CA ALA A 317 6.85 -22.88 -11.30
C ALA A 317 7.08 -21.93 -12.47
N ASP A 318 7.76 -20.82 -12.19
CA ASP A 318 8.01 -19.78 -13.18
C ASP A 318 9.20 -18.89 -12.80
N VAL A 319 9.65 -18.11 -13.76
CA VAL A 319 10.76 -17.15 -13.62
C VAL A 319 10.23 -15.74 -13.86
N PHE A 320 10.69 -14.80 -13.05
CA PHE A 320 10.38 -13.38 -13.18
C PHE A 320 11.66 -12.56 -13.20
N GLY A 321 11.55 -11.32 -13.70
CA GLY A 321 12.66 -10.39 -13.67
C GLY A 321 12.22 -8.96 -13.84
N SER A 322 13.04 -8.05 -13.32
CA SER A 322 12.82 -6.62 -13.47
C SER A 322 14.12 -5.88 -13.75
N ALA A 323 14.07 -4.84 -14.58
CA ALA A 323 15.16 -3.92 -14.81
C ALA A 323 14.72 -2.51 -14.42
N ASN A 324 15.53 -1.80 -13.63
CA ASN A 324 15.23 -0.47 -13.14
C ASN A 324 16.41 0.48 -13.41
N CYS A 325 16.10 1.66 -13.94
CA CYS A 325 17.02 2.76 -14.15
C CYS A 325 16.51 3.97 -13.36
N SER A 326 17.30 4.42 -12.40
CA SER A 326 16.98 5.57 -11.55
C SER A 326 17.99 6.68 -11.76
N PHE A 327 17.49 7.87 -12.09
CA PHE A 327 18.27 9.10 -12.23
C PHE A 327 17.76 10.13 -11.23
N GLN A 328 18.65 10.59 -10.36
CA GLN A 328 18.38 11.63 -9.37
C GLN A 328 19.35 12.78 -9.54
N LEU A 329 18.80 13.98 -9.70
CA LEU A 329 19.52 15.23 -9.72
C LEU A 329 19.25 16.02 -8.43
N GLY A 330 20.34 16.57 -7.87
CA GLY A 330 20.33 17.45 -6.70
C GLY A 330 20.23 16.75 -5.34
N LYS A 331 20.50 17.51 -4.28
CA LYS A 331 20.78 17.01 -2.92
C LYS A 331 19.60 17.15 -1.95
N PHE A 332 18.46 17.63 -2.44
CA PHE A 332 17.24 17.90 -1.64
C PHE A 332 17.52 18.66 -0.33
N ARG A 333 18.26 19.76 -0.46
CA ARG A 333 18.73 20.65 0.61
C ARG A 333 18.22 22.07 0.45
N ASN A 334 18.23 22.59 -0.78
CA ASN A 334 17.76 23.94 -1.06
C ASN A 334 16.24 24.02 -0.95
N ASN A 335 15.71 25.23 -0.82
CA ASN A 335 14.28 25.43 -0.58
C ASN A 335 13.42 25.29 -1.84
N PHE A 336 14.00 25.26 -3.04
CA PHE A 336 13.24 25.24 -4.28
C PHE A 336 13.97 24.45 -5.35
N LEU A 337 13.24 23.59 -6.06
CA LEU A 337 13.68 22.88 -7.27
C LEU A 337 15.06 22.19 -7.17
N ASP A 338 15.43 21.70 -5.99
CA ASP A 338 16.72 21.07 -5.71
C ASP A 338 16.71 19.55 -5.87
N LEU A 339 15.53 18.96 -6.08
CA LEU A 339 15.40 17.53 -6.31
C LEU A 339 14.52 17.29 -7.51
N THR A 340 15.10 16.61 -8.49
CA THR A 340 14.38 16.00 -9.60
C THR A 340 14.83 14.56 -9.70
N ARG A 341 13.89 13.62 -9.66
CA ARG A 341 14.19 12.20 -9.78
C ARG A 341 13.23 11.53 -10.76
N ILE A 342 13.81 10.70 -11.60
CA ILE A 342 13.10 9.90 -12.61
C ILE A 342 13.54 8.46 -12.41
N ASP A 343 12.58 7.57 -12.17
CA ASP A 343 12.82 6.13 -12.18
C ASP A 343 11.97 5.48 -13.26
N ALA A 344 12.58 4.58 -14.03
CA ALA A 344 11.93 3.78 -15.04
C ALA A 344 12.22 2.31 -14.76
N ARG A 345 11.17 1.53 -14.55
CA ARG A 345 11.25 0.12 -14.18
C ARG A 345 10.41 -0.73 -15.11
N LEU A 346 11.04 -1.73 -15.73
CA LEU A 346 10.39 -2.74 -16.56
C LEU A 346 10.28 -4.04 -15.77
N ASP A 347 9.07 -4.55 -15.62
CA ASP A 347 8.75 -5.78 -14.89
C ASP A 347 8.22 -6.86 -15.86
N ILE A 348 8.81 -8.05 -15.76
CA ILE A 348 8.39 -9.27 -16.44
C ILE A 348 7.93 -10.24 -15.35
N CYS A 349 6.62 -10.41 -15.22
CA CYS A 349 6.01 -11.18 -14.13
C CYS A 349 6.11 -12.69 -14.33
N SER A 350 6.17 -13.14 -15.60
CA SER A 350 6.18 -14.54 -15.98
C SER A 350 6.93 -14.73 -17.30
N ALA A 351 8.11 -15.35 -17.24
CA ALA A 351 8.88 -15.67 -18.44
C ALA A 351 8.14 -16.73 -19.28
N SER A 352 7.50 -17.70 -18.64
CA SER A 352 6.75 -18.75 -19.33
C SER A 352 5.49 -18.22 -20.02
N ALA A 353 4.73 -17.30 -19.40
CA ALA A 353 3.57 -16.67 -20.01
C ALA A 353 3.98 -15.69 -21.11
N LEU A 354 5.08 -14.94 -20.92
CA LEU A 354 5.64 -14.08 -21.97
C LEU A 354 6.07 -14.90 -23.20
N ALA A 355 6.79 -16.01 -23.00
CA ALA A 355 7.19 -16.90 -24.09
C ALA A 355 5.97 -17.50 -24.80
N LYS A 356 4.99 -18.01 -24.06
CA LYS A 356 3.74 -18.51 -24.65
C LYS A 356 2.98 -17.42 -25.42
N GLY A 357 2.94 -16.19 -24.91
CA GLY A 357 2.28 -15.06 -25.59
C GLY A 357 2.99 -14.64 -26.88
N LEU A 358 4.32 -14.77 -26.96
CA LEU A 358 5.09 -14.49 -28.18
C LEU A 358 5.01 -15.61 -29.21
N PHE A 359 4.91 -16.87 -28.77
CA PHE A 359 4.99 -18.06 -29.64
C PHE A 359 3.65 -18.79 -29.86
N SER A 360 2.57 -18.43 -29.18
CA SER A 360 1.26 -19.11 -29.27
C SER A 360 0.09 -18.12 -29.25
N ASN A 361 -0.80 -18.23 -30.25
CA ASN A 361 -2.11 -17.55 -30.28
C ASN A 361 -3.22 -18.57 -29.93
N PRO A 362 -4.22 -18.33 -29.04
CA PRO A 362 -4.39 -17.44 -27.86
C PRO A 362 -4.45 -18.26 -26.52
N PRO A 363 -4.58 -17.73 -25.26
CA PRO A 363 -5.18 -16.46 -24.79
C PRO A 363 -4.28 -15.50 -24.00
N GLN A 364 -4.66 -14.22 -24.06
CA GLN A 364 -4.18 -13.09 -23.25
C GLN A 364 -4.37 -13.37 -21.74
N ASN A 365 -3.27 -13.63 -21.04
CA ASN A 365 -3.21 -13.49 -19.59
C ASN A 365 -2.52 -12.16 -19.27
N ASP A 366 -2.98 -11.43 -18.24
CA ASP A 366 -2.33 -10.19 -17.79
C ASP A 366 -0.85 -10.37 -17.42
N LEU A 367 -0.43 -11.64 -17.20
CA LEU A 367 0.93 -12.07 -16.91
C LEU A 367 1.86 -12.15 -18.13
N SER A 368 1.31 -12.21 -19.35
CA SER A 368 2.12 -12.33 -20.58
C SER A 368 2.60 -10.99 -21.13
N SER A 369 2.09 -9.86 -20.64
CA SER A 369 2.52 -8.53 -21.08
C SER A 369 3.58 -7.94 -20.14
N PRO A 370 4.69 -7.41 -20.67
CA PRO A 370 5.65 -6.69 -19.84
C PRO A 370 5.02 -5.37 -19.36
N LYS A 371 5.33 -5.00 -18.12
CA LYS A 371 4.80 -3.79 -17.48
C LYS A 371 5.88 -2.76 -17.24
N LEU A 372 5.62 -1.53 -17.63
CA LEU A 372 6.54 -0.41 -17.52
C LEU A 372 6.01 0.56 -16.46
N ASN A 373 6.73 0.67 -15.36
CA ASN A 373 6.45 1.59 -14.27
C ASN A 373 7.36 2.82 -14.41
N PHE A 374 6.77 4.01 -14.40
CA PHE A 374 7.49 5.28 -14.38
C PHE A 374 7.20 6.03 -13.09
N ILE A 375 8.24 6.61 -12.52
CA ILE A 375 8.18 7.42 -11.31
C ILE A 375 8.84 8.75 -11.62
N PHE A 376 8.09 9.83 -11.46
CA PHE A 376 8.60 11.19 -11.51
C PHE A 376 8.47 11.84 -10.14
N GLN A 377 9.54 12.45 -9.64
CA GLN A 377 9.56 13.18 -8.38
C GLN A 377 10.20 14.55 -8.58
N GLN A 378 9.52 15.59 -8.12
CA GLN A 378 9.98 16.97 -8.20
C GLN A 378 9.75 17.67 -6.88
N GLN A 379 10.79 18.28 -6.31
CA GLN A 379 10.63 19.18 -5.18
C GLN A 379 9.86 20.42 -5.61
N VAL A 380 8.83 20.75 -4.84
CA VAL A 380 8.01 21.95 -5.03
C VAL A 380 8.58 23.09 -4.18
N LEU A 381 8.59 22.90 -2.86
CA LEU A 381 8.98 23.91 -1.88
C LEU A 381 9.46 23.24 -0.60
N GLY A 382 10.67 23.59 -0.15
CA GLY A 382 11.28 23.10 1.08
C GLY A 382 11.19 21.56 1.19
N PRO A 383 10.57 21.02 2.25
CA PRO A 383 10.43 19.57 2.44
C PRO A 383 9.38 18.90 1.54
N ILE A 384 8.67 19.66 0.69
CA ILE A 384 7.54 19.17 -0.09
C ILE A 384 8.02 18.68 -1.46
N VAL A 385 7.72 17.41 -1.75
CA VAL A 385 8.01 16.75 -3.03
C VAL A 385 6.71 16.25 -3.64
N PHE A 386 6.45 16.67 -4.87
CA PHE A 386 5.39 16.11 -5.69
C PHE A 386 5.92 14.86 -6.42
N ARG A 387 5.16 13.78 -6.39
CA ARG A 387 5.52 12.51 -7.01
C ARG A 387 4.36 11.94 -7.80
N VAL A 388 4.63 11.50 -9.02
CA VAL A 388 3.71 10.79 -9.90
C VAL A 388 4.26 9.40 -10.15
N ASN A 389 3.45 8.38 -9.93
CA ASN A 389 3.76 7.01 -10.34
C ASN A 389 2.75 6.59 -11.40
N SER A 390 3.21 6.09 -12.53
CA SER A 390 2.37 5.58 -13.62
C SER A 390 2.79 4.18 -14.03
N ARG A 391 1.81 3.39 -14.46
CA ARG A 391 2.00 2.02 -14.95
C ARG A 391 1.42 1.89 -16.35
N PHE A 392 2.23 1.36 -17.24
CA PHE A 392 1.82 1.02 -18.60
C PHE A 392 1.96 -0.48 -18.83
N SER A 393 0.95 -1.09 -19.47
CA SER A 393 1.06 -2.42 -20.06
C SER A 393 1.34 -2.31 -21.55
N LEU A 394 2.25 -3.13 -22.07
CA LEU A 394 2.40 -3.29 -23.51
C LEU A 394 1.42 -4.37 -23.98
N GLU A 395 0.28 -3.97 -24.53
CA GLU A 395 -0.63 -4.89 -25.22
C GLU A 395 -0.21 -5.03 -26.69
N HIS A 396 -0.12 -6.27 -27.18
CA HIS A 396 0.06 -6.55 -28.60
C HIS A 396 -1.31 -6.65 -29.27
N THR A 397 -1.85 -5.51 -29.71
CA THR A 397 -3.08 -5.49 -30.51
C THR A 397 -2.72 -5.28 -31.98
N SER A 398 -3.03 -6.28 -32.83
CA SER A 398 -2.94 -6.19 -34.30
C SER A 398 -1.67 -5.51 -34.86
N GLY A 399 -0.49 -6.02 -34.52
CA GLY A 399 0.76 -5.73 -35.23
C GLY A 399 1.57 -4.51 -34.77
N ARG A 400 1.09 -3.68 -33.83
CA ARG A 400 1.90 -2.65 -33.17
C ARG A 400 1.71 -2.70 -31.64
N PRO A 401 2.79 -2.70 -30.84
CA PRO A 401 2.67 -2.60 -29.39
C PRO A 401 2.18 -1.19 -29.04
N GLU A 402 0.99 -1.08 -28.46
CA GLU A 402 0.43 0.19 -27.99
C GLU A 402 0.50 0.23 -26.45
N PRO A 403 1.08 1.29 -25.85
CA PRO A 403 1.16 1.40 -24.40
C PRO A 403 -0.20 1.81 -23.83
N LYS A 404 -0.76 0.97 -22.96
CA LYS A 404 -2.02 1.23 -22.25
C LYS A 404 -1.75 1.59 -20.80
N LEU A 405 -2.32 2.70 -20.33
CA LEU A 405 -2.20 3.17 -18.95
C LEU A 405 -3.10 2.34 -18.03
N GLU A 406 -2.50 1.58 -17.10
CA GLU A 406 -3.23 0.72 -16.15
C GLU A 406 -3.53 1.42 -14.82
N ASP A 407 -2.52 2.10 -14.25
CA ASP A 407 -2.64 2.74 -12.94
C ASP A 407 -1.82 4.03 -12.88
N VAL A 408 -2.35 5.04 -12.18
CA VAL A 408 -1.67 6.29 -11.88
C VAL A 408 -1.94 6.64 -10.43
N THR A 409 -0.87 7.01 -9.72
CA THR A 409 -0.96 7.52 -8.35
C THR A 409 -0.22 8.85 -8.25
N TYR A 410 -0.94 9.88 -7.84
CA TYR A 410 -0.38 11.17 -7.47
C TYR A 410 -0.07 11.18 -5.98
N SER A 411 1.04 11.77 -5.59
CA SER A 411 1.44 11.85 -4.20
C SER A 411 2.15 13.16 -3.88
N LEU A 412 1.87 13.69 -2.70
CA LEU A 412 2.54 14.82 -2.10
C LEU A 412 3.24 14.34 -0.83
N ASN A 413 4.57 14.41 -0.84
CA ASN A 413 5.41 13.94 0.25
C ASN A 413 5.95 15.14 1.03
N TYR A 414 5.81 15.10 2.35
CA TYR A 414 6.45 16.05 3.26
C TYR A 414 7.55 15.31 4.03
N ALA A 415 8.80 15.65 3.77
CA ALA A 415 9.95 15.07 4.44
C ALA A 415 10.12 15.62 5.87
N LEU A 416 10.15 14.72 6.85
CA LEU A 416 10.33 15.05 8.27
C LEU A 416 11.82 14.93 8.62
N ARG A 417 12.52 16.07 8.64
CA ARG A 417 13.95 16.16 9.01
C ARG A 417 14.28 15.46 10.33
N ALA A 418 13.40 15.60 11.33
CA ALA A 418 13.57 14.98 12.65
C ALA A 418 13.65 13.44 12.60
N LEU A 419 13.01 12.83 11.59
CA LEU A 419 12.95 11.37 11.43
C LEU A 419 13.95 10.86 10.39
N ARG A 420 14.93 11.68 9.99
CA ARG A 420 15.99 11.43 8.99
C ARG A 420 15.46 11.10 7.58
N SER A 421 14.72 10.00 7.42
CA SER A 421 14.08 9.55 6.18
C SER A 421 12.58 9.28 6.36
N GLY A 422 12.00 9.76 7.46
CA GLY A 422 10.56 9.73 7.68
C GLY A 422 9.85 10.77 6.83
N LYS A 423 8.70 10.40 6.26
CA LYS A 423 7.89 11.31 5.45
C LYS A 423 6.40 11.08 5.65
N VAL A 424 5.63 12.15 5.56
CA VAL A 424 4.18 12.10 5.46
C VAL A 424 3.82 12.09 3.99
N VAL A 425 3.04 11.13 3.54
CA VAL A 425 2.66 10.97 2.13
C VAL A 425 1.16 11.06 2.02
N ALA A 426 0.68 12.09 1.35
CA ALA A 426 -0.71 12.19 0.90
C ALA A 426 -0.77 11.68 -0.54
N TRP A 427 -1.44 10.56 -0.78
CA TRP A 427 -1.56 9.98 -2.12
C TRP A 427 -3.01 9.90 -2.57
N TYR A 428 -3.22 9.92 -3.89
CA TYR A 428 -4.52 9.76 -4.55
C TYR A 428 -4.34 8.97 -5.85
N SER A 429 -5.16 7.92 -6.01
CA SER A 429 -5.27 7.15 -7.26
C SER A 429 -6.62 7.46 -7.91
N PRO A 430 -6.65 8.11 -9.09
CA PRO A 430 -7.87 8.38 -9.82
C PRO A 430 -8.60 7.10 -10.25
N ASN A 431 -7.86 6.06 -10.64
CA ASN A 431 -8.44 4.80 -11.12
C ASN A 431 -9.19 4.09 -10.00
N ARG A 432 -8.65 4.11 -8.77
CA ARG A 432 -9.30 3.55 -7.57
C ARG A 432 -10.33 4.49 -6.94
N LYS A 433 -10.28 5.79 -7.26
CA LYS A 433 -11.03 6.87 -6.58
C LYS A 433 -10.74 6.90 -5.08
N GLU A 434 -9.49 6.63 -4.71
CA GLU A 434 -9.03 6.48 -3.34
C GLU A 434 -7.86 7.39 -3.05
N GLY A 435 -7.77 7.86 -1.81
CA GLY A 435 -6.61 8.60 -1.33
C GLY A 435 -6.49 8.53 0.18
N MET A 436 -5.26 8.55 0.67
CA MET A 436 -4.98 8.47 2.09
C MET A 436 -3.70 9.24 2.42
N ILE A 437 -3.63 9.74 3.64
CA ILE A 437 -2.41 10.33 4.21
C ILE A 437 -1.77 9.28 5.11
N GLU A 438 -0.52 8.92 4.85
CA GLU A 438 0.24 7.91 5.58
C GLU A 438 1.55 8.49 6.12
N LEU A 439 2.02 7.93 7.24
CA LEU A 439 3.39 8.13 7.69
C LEU A 439 4.22 6.94 7.20
N ARG A 440 5.34 7.25 6.55
CA ARG A 440 6.26 6.27 5.99
C ARG A 440 7.64 6.49 6.59
N LEU A 441 8.18 5.50 7.29
CA LEU A 441 9.53 5.54 7.87
C LEU A 441 10.39 4.46 7.23
N PHE A 442 11.61 4.85 6.83
CA PHE A 442 12.62 3.95 6.31
C PHE A 442 12.18 3.09 5.09
N GLU A 443 11.17 3.54 4.33
CA GLU A 443 10.67 2.81 3.16
C GLU A 443 11.65 2.84 1.99
N PHE A 444 11.81 1.66 1.38
CA PHE A 444 12.54 1.38 0.15
C PHE A 444 11.59 0.81 -0.89
#